data_AF-W6NV34-F1
#
_entry.id   AF-W6NV34-F1
#
_cell.length_a   1.000
_cell.length_b   1.000
_cell.length_c   1.000
_cell.angle_alpha   90.00
_cell.angle_beta   90.00
_cell.angle_gamma   90.00
#
_symmetry.space_group_name_H-M   'P 1'
#
loop_
_entity.id
_entity.type
_entity.pdbx_description
1 polymer ?
#
loop_
_entity_poly.entity_id
_entity_poly.type
_entity_poly.pdbx_seq_one_letter_code
_entity_poly.pdbx_strand_id
1 'polypeptide(L)'
;MVGLPQSLIIRIERVGVLPSGNEFKLADHVEFGETLDVRDLCFYRNKEADYNMSMARRPESTSRIVGGAAGNEHPLTRRPSSSGLVSPFGIIDGGSFVAERRESARYKYQLRAVSEHRGVPQSGHFVTYRRGIHDPHTWHLTNDAKVKRVPYSQVSSAQAYMLYYERIQPNRWYKQSNVLLRP
;
A
#
# COMPACT_ATOMS: atom_id res chain seq x y z
N MET A 1 -15.12 1.07 -15.34
CA MET A 1 -14.78 0.99 -13.91
C MET A 1 -13.44 1.69 -13.72
N VAL A 2 -13.40 2.82 -13.00
CA VAL A 2 -12.15 3.58 -12.79
C VAL A 2 -11.34 2.87 -11.72
N GLY A 3 -10.09 2.52 -12.04
CA GLY A 3 -9.16 1.88 -11.11
C GLY A 3 -8.06 2.85 -10.70
N LEU A 4 -7.39 2.54 -9.59
CA LEU A 4 -6.23 3.28 -9.13
C LEU A 4 -5.10 3.25 -10.17
N PRO A 5 -4.50 4.41 -10.52
CA PRO A 5 -3.45 4.50 -11.52
C PRO A 5 -2.15 3.83 -11.05
N GLN A 6 -1.28 3.44 -11.98
CA GLN A 6 0.04 2.89 -11.60
C GLN A 6 0.94 3.97 -10.99
N SER A 7 0.93 5.16 -11.59
CA SER A 7 1.69 6.32 -11.15
C SER A 7 0.73 7.36 -10.60
N LEU A 8 1.03 7.85 -9.40
CA LEU A 8 0.27 8.90 -8.73
C LEU A 8 1.20 10.10 -8.54
N ILE A 9 0.78 11.26 -9.06
CA ILE A 9 1.50 12.52 -8.89
C ILE A 9 0.63 13.41 -8.02
N ILE A 10 1.18 13.87 -6.89
CA ILE A 10 0.49 14.79 -5.98
C ILE A 10 1.19 16.14 -6.08
N ARG A 11 0.46 17.17 -6.50
CA ARG A 11 0.92 18.56 -6.50
C ARG A 11 0.56 19.19 -5.17
N ILE A 12 1.54 19.80 -4.51
CA ILE A 12 1.31 20.60 -3.31
C ILE A 12 1.22 22.06 -3.76
N GLU A 13 0.05 22.66 -3.59
CA GLU A 13 -0.19 24.04 -3.98
C GLU A 13 0.49 25.00 -3.01
N ARG A 14 1.65 25.52 -3.44
CA ARG A 14 2.47 26.44 -2.63
C ARG A 14 2.37 27.89 -3.05
N VAL A 15 2.04 28.17 -4.31
CA VAL A 15 2.07 29.53 -4.87
C VAL A 15 0.64 30.00 -5.10
N GLY A 16 0.36 31.22 -4.66
CA GLY A 16 -0.94 31.86 -4.84
C GLY A 16 -0.81 33.37 -4.99
N VAL A 17 -1.94 34.01 -5.27
CA VAL A 17 -2.06 35.47 -5.42
C VAL A 17 -3.08 35.95 -4.39
N LEU A 18 -2.73 36.98 -3.62
CA LEU A 18 -3.64 37.64 -2.69
C LEU A 18 -4.61 38.56 -3.45
N PRO A 19 -5.76 38.94 -2.86
CA PRO A 19 -6.68 39.91 -3.48
C PRO A 19 -6.03 41.25 -3.81
N SER A 20 -4.94 41.63 -3.13
CA SER A 20 -4.15 42.83 -3.42
C SER A 20 -3.32 42.73 -4.70
N GLY A 21 -3.26 41.57 -5.35
CA GLY A 21 -2.40 41.28 -6.50
C GLY A 21 -1.00 40.79 -6.15
N ASN A 22 -0.64 40.76 -4.85
CA ASN A 22 0.67 40.27 -4.43
C ASN A 22 0.76 38.74 -4.49
N GLU A 23 1.86 38.22 -5.02
CA GLU A 23 2.16 36.79 -5.02
C GLU A 23 2.80 36.34 -3.71
N PHE A 24 2.51 35.10 -3.30
CA PHE A 24 3.14 34.48 -2.13
C PHE A 24 3.52 33.02 -2.39
N LYS A 25 4.45 32.51 -1.58
CA LYS A 25 4.84 31.09 -1.55
C LYS A 25 4.80 30.55 -0.12
N LEU A 26 4.04 29.48 0.09
CA LEU A 26 3.99 28.75 1.35
C LEU A 26 5.25 27.92 1.54
N ALA A 27 6.01 28.28 2.57
CA ALA A 27 7.25 27.62 2.97
C ALA A 27 7.04 26.50 4.00
N ASP A 28 5.82 26.35 4.52
CA ASP A 28 5.52 25.37 5.56
C ASP A 28 5.82 23.95 5.08
N HIS A 29 6.33 23.17 6.04
CA HIS A 29 6.60 21.76 5.80
C HIS A 29 5.28 20.98 5.79
N VAL A 30 5.13 20.13 4.78
CA VAL A 30 4.01 19.19 4.68
C VAL A 30 4.62 17.81 4.80
N GLU A 31 4.21 17.06 5.81
CA GLU A 31 4.69 15.69 6.00
C GLU A 31 4.19 14.80 4.86
N PHE A 32 5.08 13.95 4.35
CA PHE A 32 4.74 12.90 3.40
C PHE A 32 5.47 11.61 3.73
N GLY A 33 4.74 10.50 3.61
CA GLY A 33 5.25 9.18 3.95
C GLY A 33 6.06 8.56 2.81
N GLU A 34 7.02 7.71 3.16
CA GLU A 34 7.73 6.90 2.19
C GLU A 34 6.77 5.94 1.45
N THR A 35 5.76 5.47 2.18
CA THR A 35 4.63 4.68 1.69
C THR A 35 3.33 5.45 1.92
N LEU A 36 2.46 5.46 0.92
CA LEU A 36 1.13 6.07 0.98
C LEU A 36 0.07 4.98 0.83
N ASP A 37 -0.83 4.83 1.80
CA ASP A 37 -2.02 3.97 1.69
C ASP A 37 -3.23 4.86 1.37
N VAL A 38 -3.80 4.70 0.18
CA VAL A 38 -4.94 5.51 -0.30
C VAL A 38 -6.29 4.79 -0.14
N ARG A 39 -6.31 3.70 0.62
CA ARG A 39 -7.49 2.84 0.77
C ARG A 39 -8.73 3.61 1.20
N ASP A 40 -8.58 4.50 2.17
CA ASP A 40 -9.70 5.26 2.75
C ASP A 40 -10.21 6.38 1.81
N LEU A 41 -9.44 6.70 0.77
CA LEU A 41 -9.82 7.64 -0.28
C LEU A 41 -10.54 6.95 -1.45
N CYS A 42 -10.54 5.62 -1.49
CA CYS A 42 -11.16 4.86 -2.56
C CYS A 42 -12.61 4.51 -2.19
N PHE A 43 -13.54 4.79 -3.10
CA PHE A 43 -14.89 4.26 -2.99
C PHE A 43 -14.86 2.73 -3.10
N TYR A 44 -15.26 2.04 -2.04
CA TYR A 44 -15.48 0.60 -2.09
C TYR A 44 -16.77 0.33 -2.86
N ARG A 45 -16.66 -0.36 -4.00
CA ARG A 45 -17.81 -1.10 -4.51
C ARG A 45 -18.02 -2.25 -3.54
N ASN A 46 -19.08 -2.18 -2.74
CA ASN A 46 -19.33 -3.18 -1.72
C ASN A 46 -19.52 -4.57 -2.37
N LYS A 47 -18.57 -5.49 -2.16
CA LYS A 47 -18.67 -6.88 -2.61
C LYS A 47 -19.75 -7.66 -1.84
N GLU A 48 -20.17 -7.18 -0.67
CA GLU A 48 -21.24 -7.81 0.13
C GLU A 48 -22.58 -7.76 -0.61
N ALA A 49 -22.82 -6.71 -1.42
CA ALA A 49 -23.99 -6.63 -2.29
C ALA A 49 -23.97 -7.71 -3.40
N ASP A 50 -22.78 -7.98 -3.95
CA ASP A 50 -22.60 -9.03 -4.97
C ASP A 50 -22.71 -10.44 -4.36
N TYR A 51 -22.19 -10.65 -3.15
CA TYR A 51 -22.32 -11.91 -2.40
C TYR A 51 -23.78 -12.19 -2.01
N ASN A 52 -24.52 -11.17 -1.55
CA ASN A 52 -25.95 -11.30 -1.22
C ASN A 52 -26.82 -11.58 -2.46
N MET A 53 -26.49 -10.99 -3.62
CA MET A 53 -27.12 -11.35 -4.90
C MET A 53 -26.82 -12.79 -5.35
N SER A 54 -25.64 -13.32 -5.02
CA SER A 54 -25.29 -14.72 -5.32
C SER A 54 -25.96 -15.72 -4.36
N MET A 55 -26.17 -15.34 -3.08
CA MET A 55 -26.89 -16.15 -2.08
C MET A 55 -28.40 -16.23 -2.30
N ALA A 56 -28.98 -15.28 -3.04
CA ALA A 56 -30.38 -15.33 -3.47
C ALA A 56 -30.63 -16.46 -4.50
N ARG A 57 -29.59 -17.10 -5.04
CA ARG A 57 -29.68 -18.31 -5.87
C ARG A 57 -29.38 -19.56 -5.04
N ARG A 58 -30.30 -19.92 -4.13
CA ARG A 58 -30.26 -21.21 -3.41
C ARG A 58 -30.51 -22.37 -4.37
N PRO A 59 -29.86 -23.52 -4.12
CA PRO A 59 -30.62 -24.74 -3.90
C PRO A 59 -30.40 -25.26 -2.47
N GLU A 60 -31.50 -25.68 -1.85
CA GLU A 60 -31.57 -26.34 -0.54
C GLU A 60 -30.80 -27.66 -0.53
N SER A 61 -30.24 -28.03 0.64
CA SER A 61 -30.55 -29.30 1.33
C SER A 61 -29.61 -29.54 2.52
N THR A 62 -30.21 -29.52 3.70
CA THR A 62 -29.96 -30.36 4.88
C THR A 62 -28.73 -31.27 4.93
N SER A 63 -27.97 -31.20 6.04
CA SER A 63 -27.54 -32.41 6.74
C SER A 63 -27.24 -32.12 8.22
N ARG A 64 -27.94 -32.84 9.10
CA ARG A 64 -27.64 -33.01 10.53
C ARG A 64 -26.55 -34.08 10.64
N ILE A 65 -25.65 -33.98 11.61
CA ILE A 65 -24.80 -35.12 12.00
C ILE A 65 -25.09 -35.51 13.44
N VAL A 66 -25.45 -36.79 13.58
CA VAL A 66 -25.81 -37.57 14.77
C VAL A 66 -24.70 -38.60 15.01
N GLY A 67 -24.46 -38.96 16.28
CA GLY A 67 -23.78 -40.18 16.72
C GLY A 67 -22.87 -39.93 17.93
N GLY A 68 -22.83 -40.71 19.01
CA GLY A 68 -23.44 -41.98 19.39
C GLY A 68 -22.62 -42.54 20.59
N ALA A 69 -23.25 -43.21 21.56
CA ALA A 69 -22.66 -43.65 22.84
C ALA A 69 -22.51 -45.18 22.94
N ALA A 70 -21.48 -45.66 23.66
CA ALA A 70 -21.32 -46.97 24.34
C ALA A 70 -19.89 -46.98 24.97
N GLY A 71 -19.50 -47.55 26.11
CA GLY A 71 -20.05 -48.36 27.21
C GLY A 71 -18.89 -48.51 28.25
N ASN A 72 -19.18 -48.95 29.48
CA ASN A 72 -18.31 -48.84 30.69
C ASN A 72 -17.21 -49.92 30.87
N GLU A 73 -16.29 -49.63 31.82
CA GLU A 73 -15.41 -50.49 32.68
C GLU A 73 -13.99 -50.87 32.17
N HIS A 74 -12.85 -50.85 32.89
CA HIS A 74 -12.30 -50.23 34.11
C HIS A 74 -10.72 -50.36 34.04
N PRO A 75 -9.87 -50.02 35.04
CA PRO A 75 -8.71 -49.12 34.88
C PRO A 75 -7.31 -49.79 34.99
N LEU A 76 -6.22 -49.08 34.61
CA LEU A 76 -4.97 -48.94 35.41
C LEU A 76 -3.85 -48.14 34.70
N THR A 77 -3.29 -47.17 35.45
CA THR A 77 -1.94 -46.56 35.41
C THR A 77 -1.61 -45.30 34.56
N ARG A 78 -1.39 -44.20 35.32
CA ARG A 78 -0.40 -43.10 35.20
C ARG A 78 -0.58 -41.97 34.15
N ARG A 79 -1.08 -40.82 34.65
CA ARG A 79 -0.73 -39.42 34.23
C ARG A 79 0.60 -38.99 34.93
N PRO A 80 1.29 -37.87 34.56
CA PRO A 80 0.74 -36.68 33.89
C PRO A 80 1.60 -36.02 32.77
N SER A 81 0.88 -35.26 31.93
CA SER A 81 1.24 -34.00 31.22
C SER A 81 2.65 -33.78 30.64
N SER A 82 2.74 -33.56 29.33
CA SER A 82 2.96 -32.22 28.72
C SER A 82 3.30 -32.30 27.21
N SER A 83 2.92 -31.24 26.51
CA SER A 83 3.25 -30.88 25.11
C SER A 83 2.63 -31.71 23.98
N GLY A 84 1.42 -31.29 23.58
CA GLY A 84 0.91 -31.51 22.24
C GLY A 84 1.56 -30.52 21.25
N LEU A 85 1.91 -31.01 20.07
CA LEU A 85 2.07 -30.21 18.85
C LEU A 85 1.53 -31.03 17.68
N VAL A 86 0.21 -31.16 17.61
CA VAL A 86 -0.48 -31.42 16.35
C VAL A 86 -0.91 -30.05 15.86
N SER A 87 -0.32 -29.62 14.75
CA SER A 87 -0.51 -28.32 14.12
C SER A 87 -2.01 -27.97 13.99
N PRO A 88 -2.50 -26.92 14.66
CA PRO A 88 -3.86 -26.48 14.45
C PRO A 88 -3.88 -25.60 13.20
N PHE A 89 -4.03 -26.21 12.02
CA PHE A 89 -4.72 -25.52 10.92
C PHE A 89 -6.20 -25.46 11.27
N GLY A 90 -6.51 -24.67 12.30
CA GLY A 90 -7.86 -24.27 12.64
C GLY A 90 -8.36 -23.35 11.54
N ILE A 91 -9.32 -23.84 10.77
CA ILE A 91 -10.18 -23.02 9.93
C ILE A 91 -11.03 -22.19 10.90
N ILE A 92 -10.57 -20.98 11.20
CA ILE A 92 -11.36 -19.95 11.88
C ILE A 92 -12.15 -19.18 10.83
N ASP A 93 -13.44 -19.12 11.07
CA ASP A 93 -14.38 -18.20 10.43
C ASP A 93 -13.86 -16.77 10.56
N GLY A 94 -13.57 -16.13 9.42
CA GLY A 94 -12.87 -14.84 9.35
C GLY A 94 -11.68 -14.89 8.38
N GLY A 95 -11.82 -14.24 7.23
CA GLY A 95 -10.88 -14.28 6.11
C GLY A 95 -9.41 -14.26 6.54
N SER A 96 -8.63 -15.21 6.02
CA SER A 96 -7.20 -15.38 6.29
C SER A 96 -6.47 -14.03 6.32
N PHE A 97 -5.77 -13.71 7.42
CA PHE A 97 -4.89 -12.53 7.58
C PHE A 97 -3.96 -12.29 6.38
N VAL A 98 -3.59 -13.37 5.67
CA VAL A 98 -2.78 -13.35 4.45
C VAL A 98 -3.54 -12.74 3.26
N ALA A 99 -4.84 -13.03 3.14
CA ALA A 99 -5.72 -12.47 2.12
C ALA A 99 -5.94 -10.96 2.35
N GLU A 100 -6.18 -10.56 3.60
CA GLU A 100 -6.34 -9.15 3.97
C GLU A 100 -5.06 -8.32 3.68
N ARG A 101 -3.88 -8.86 4.02
CA ARG A 101 -2.59 -8.24 3.69
C ARG A 101 -2.37 -8.09 2.19
N ARG A 102 -2.81 -9.07 1.38
CA ARG A 102 -2.72 -9.03 -0.09
C ARG A 102 -3.67 -7.99 -0.69
N GLU A 103 -4.90 -7.92 -0.19
CA GLU A 103 -5.89 -6.94 -0.66
C GLU A 103 -5.50 -5.52 -0.26
N SER A 104 -4.91 -5.34 0.93
CA SER A 104 -4.36 -4.06 1.39
C SER A 104 -3.29 -3.48 0.46
N ALA A 105 -2.40 -4.33 -0.07
CA ALA A 105 -1.24 -3.86 -0.84
C ALA A 105 -1.59 -3.30 -2.23
N ARG A 106 -2.82 -3.46 -2.72
CA ARG A 106 -3.29 -2.83 -3.98
C ARG A 106 -3.55 -1.32 -3.83
N TYR A 107 -3.69 -0.84 -2.60
CA TYR A 107 -3.96 0.56 -2.26
C TYR A 107 -2.70 1.30 -1.82
N LYS A 108 -1.55 0.61 -1.80
CA LYS A 108 -0.29 1.18 -1.34
C LYS A 108 0.58 1.65 -2.50
N TYR A 109 1.17 2.81 -2.30
CA TYR A 109 2.13 3.43 -3.20
C TYR A 109 3.46 3.67 -2.48
N GLN A 110 4.55 3.54 -3.22
CA GLN A 110 5.89 3.85 -2.78
C GLN A 110 6.32 5.20 -3.37
N LEU A 111 6.86 6.09 -2.53
CA LEU A 111 7.47 7.33 -2.98
C LEU A 111 8.69 7.02 -3.85
N ARG A 112 8.72 7.56 -5.07
CA ARG A 112 9.80 7.38 -6.04
C ARG A 112 10.62 8.65 -6.22
N ALA A 113 9.98 9.81 -6.14
CA ALA A 113 10.67 11.09 -6.21
C ALA A 113 9.91 12.21 -5.49
N VAL A 114 10.64 13.28 -5.16
CA VAL A 114 10.14 14.54 -4.61
C VAL A 114 10.81 15.67 -5.37
N SER A 115 10.02 16.52 -6.03
CA SER A 115 10.54 17.76 -6.62
C SER A 115 10.32 18.90 -5.64
N GLU A 116 11.36 19.68 -5.40
CA GLU A 116 11.38 20.84 -4.51
C GLU A 116 11.68 22.09 -5.33
N HIS A 117 10.81 23.10 -5.24
CA HIS A 117 11.08 24.42 -5.79
C HIS A 117 11.77 25.28 -4.73
N ARG A 118 12.97 25.78 -5.01
CA ARG A 118 13.74 26.67 -4.13
C ARG A 118 13.73 28.08 -4.67
N GLY A 119 13.35 29.06 -3.86
CA GLY A 119 13.22 30.46 -4.29
C GLY A 119 11.82 31.01 -4.04
N VAL A 120 11.54 32.17 -4.65
CA VAL A 120 10.29 32.93 -4.53
C VAL A 120 9.26 32.46 -5.58
N PRO A 121 8.00 32.93 -5.56
CA PRO A 121 7.00 32.57 -6.59
C PRO A 121 7.48 32.73 -8.05
N GLN A 122 8.08 33.87 -8.36
CA GLN A 122 8.41 34.30 -9.73
C GLN A 122 9.80 33.85 -10.21
N SER A 123 10.62 33.30 -9.32
CA SER A 123 12.00 32.94 -9.63
C SER A 123 12.51 31.88 -8.66
N GLY A 124 13.31 30.96 -9.18
CA GLY A 124 13.86 29.91 -8.37
C GLY A 124 14.45 28.78 -9.19
N HIS A 125 14.63 27.66 -8.51
CA HIS A 125 15.27 26.48 -9.06
C HIS A 125 14.57 25.20 -8.61
N PHE A 126 14.39 24.25 -9.51
CA PHE A 126 13.87 22.94 -9.18
C PHE A 126 15.00 21.95 -8.95
N VAL A 127 14.94 21.25 -7.83
CA VAL A 127 15.76 20.07 -7.58
C VAL A 127 14.85 18.88 -7.33
N THR A 128 15.37 17.69 -7.58
CA THR A 128 14.60 16.45 -7.38
C THR A 128 15.37 15.49 -6.49
N TYR A 129 14.72 15.03 -5.44
CA TYR A 129 15.14 13.84 -4.71
C TYR A 129 14.52 12.63 -5.37
N ARG A 130 15.32 11.65 -5.77
CA ARG A 130 14.82 10.44 -6.42
C ARG A 130 15.39 9.20 -5.76
N ARG A 131 14.56 8.16 -5.70
CA ARG A 131 14.97 6.84 -5.25
C ARG A 131 15.96 6.22 -6.25
N GLY A 132 16.84 5.35 -5.77
CA GLY A 132 17.75 4.56 -6.58
C GLY A 132 17.00 3.62 -7.52
N ILE A 133 17.58 3.38 -8.70
CA ILE A 133 17.01 2.49 -9.72
C ILE A 133 17.24 1.03 -9.30
N HIS A 134 18.47 0.70 -8.90
CA HIS A 134 18.87 -0.65 -8.53
C HIS A 134 18.69 -0.96 -7.04
N ASP A 135 18.92 0.04 -6.18
CA ASP A 135 18.73 -0.07 -4.74
C ASP A 135 17.56 0.84 -4.31
N PRO A 136 16.41 0.27 -3.91
CA PRO A 136 15.27 1.05 -3.49
C PRO A 136 15.52 1.80 -2.18
N HIS A 137 16.51 1.44 -1.36
CA HIS A 137 16.79 2.13 -0.10
C HIS A 137 17.69 3.36 -0.27
N THR A 138 18.32 3.51 -1.43
CA THR A 138 19.19 4.65 -1.71
C THR A 138 18.41 5.82 -2.30
N TRP A 139 18.79 7.03 -1.91
CA TRP A 139 18.24 8.28 -2.43
C TRP A 139 19.32 9.17 -3.03
N HIS A 140 18.96 9.92 -4.05
CA HIS A 140 19.84 10.87 -4.72
C HIS A 140 19.16 12.22 -4.83
N LEU A 141 19.88 13.30 -4.54
CA LEU A 141 19.51 14.65 -4.91
C LEU A 141 20.12 14.96 -6.27
N THR A 142 19.27 15.20 -7.27
CA THR A 142 19.63 15.68 -8.60
C THR A 142 19.39 17.18 -8.66
N ASN A 143 20.46 17.95 -8.77
CA ASN A 143 20.46 19.39 -8.95
C ASN A 143 21.15 19.69 -10.29
N ASP A 144 20.35 19.77 -11.35
CA ASP A 144 20.82 19.81 -12.74
C ASP A 144 21.79 18.66 -13.05
N ALA A 145 22.99 18.99 -13.52
CA ALA A 145 24.05 18.04 -13.80
C ALA A 145 24.70 17.43 -12.53
N LYS A 146 24.46 18.01 -11.34
CA LYS A 146 25.07 17.55 -10.09
C LYS A 146 24.16 16.56 -9.37
N VAL A 147 24.58 15.31 -9.33
CA VAL A 147 23.87 14.23 -8.63
C VAL A 147 24.68 13.78 -7.43
N LYS A 148 24.05 13.73 -6.25
CA LYS A 148 24.68 13.21 -5.02
C LYS A 148 23.77 12.27 -4.26
N ARG A 149 24.34 11.26 -3.61
CA ARG A 149 23.61 10.39 -2.68
C ARG A 149 23.25 11.17 -1.41
N VAL A 150 22.04 10.94 -0.89
CA VAL A 150 21.51 11.62 0.31
C VAL A 150 20.74 10.63 1.19
N PRO A 151 20.66 10.86 2.52
CA PRO A 151 19.82 10.06 3.40
C PRO A 151 18.33 10.38 3.18
N TYR A 152 17.45 9.43 3.52
CA TYR A 152 16.00 9.63 3.43
C TYR A 152 15.52 10.80 4.32
N SER A 153 16.17 11.06 5.45
CA SER A 153 15.83 12.19 6.33
C SER A 153 15.87 13.54 5.61
N GLN A 154 16.79 13.70 4.66
CA GLN A 154 16.85 14.91 3.83
C GLN A 154 15.72 14.96 2.80
N VAL A 155 15.27 13.80 2.32
CA VAL A 155 14.14 13.69 1.40
C VAL A 155 12.87 14.06 2.13
N SER A 156 12.60 13.46 3.29
CA SER A 156 11.40 13.71 4.08
C SER A 156 11.30 15.14 4.60
N SER A 157 12.42 15.87 4.74
CA SER A 157 12.42 17.27 5.14
C SER A 157 12.22 18.27 3.99
N ALA A 158 12.13 17.80 2.74
CA ALA A 158 12.06 18.69 1.58
C ALA A 158 10.78 19.55 1.58
N GLN A 159 10.86 20.78 1.09
CA GLN A 159 9.68 21.61 0.79
C GLN A 159 9.03 21.11 -0.51
N ALA A 160 8.43 19.92 -0.44
CA ALA A 160 7.89 19.21 -1.59
C ALA A 160 6.89 20.06 -2.38
N TYR A 161 7.14 20.24 -3.67
CA TYR A 161 6.24 20.88 -4.64
C TYR A 161 5.44 19.83 -5.42
N MET A 162 6.10 18.72 -5.78
CA MET A 162 5.47 17.54 -6.36
C MET A 162 6.00 16.27 -5.72
N LEU A 163 5.11 15.33 -5.46
CA LEU A 163 5.42 13.98 -4.99
C LEU A 163 5.08 12.97 -6.08
N TYR A 164 5.99 12.05 -6.33
CA TYR A 164 5.81 11.00 -7.34
C TYR A 164 5.76 9.65 -6.63
N TYR A 165 4.61 9.00 -6.71
CA TYR A 165 4.31 7.73 -6.09
C TYR A 165 4.05 6.68 -7.16
N GLU A 166 4.56 5.47 -6.94
CA GLU A 166 4.31 4.32 -7.81
C GLU A 166 3.67 3.20 -7.00
N ARG A 167 2.64 2.56 -7.57
CA ARG A 167 1.88 1.53 -6.86
C ARG A 167 2.73 0.28 -6.61
N ILE A 168 2.77 -0.19 -5.36
CA ILE A 168 3.66 -1.30 -4.92
C ILE A 168 3.31 -2.62 -5.61
N GLN A 169 2.04 -2.81 -5.97
CA GLN A 169 1.64 -3.89 -6.88
C GLN A 169 1.37 -3.30 -8.27
N PRO A 170 2.29 -3.49 -9.24
CA PRO A 170 2.01 -3.19 -10.64
C PRO A 170 0.70 -3.85 -11.03
N ASN A 171 -0.17 -3.14 -11.76
CA ASN A 171 -1.37 -3.77 -12.32
C ASN A 171 -0.97 -5.09 -13.02
N ARG A 172 -1.85 -6.11 -12.98
CA ARG A 172 -1.56 -7.43 -13.60
C ARG A 172 -1.08 -7.31 -15.06
N TRP A 173 -1.52 -6.27 -15.77
CA TRP A 173 -1.11 -5.99 -17.14
C TRP A 173 0.38 -5.63 -17.29
N TYR A 174 1.04 -5.04 -16.28
CA TYR A 174 2.47 -4.75 -16.30
C TYR A 174 3.34 -6.00 -16.14
N LYS A 175 2.77 -7.13 -15.68
CA LYS A 175 3.52 -8.40 -15.56
C LYS A 175 3.75 -9.09 -16.91
N GLN A 176 3.18 -8.57 -18.00
CA GLN A 176 3.29 -9.19 -19.34
C GLN A 176 4.49 -8.72 -20.16
N SER A 177 5.34 -7.83 -19.64
CA SER A 177 6.55 -7.38 -20.32
C SER A 177 7.82 -7.69 -19.53
N ASN A 178 8.08 -8.97 -19.31
CA ASN A 178 9.45 -9.45 -19.51
C ASN A 178 9.71 -9.48 -21.02
N VAL A 179 9.74 -8.30 -21.65
CA VAL A 179 10.35 -8.18 -22.97
C VAL A 179 11.82 -8.41 -22.72
N LEU A 180 12.26 -9.61 -23.10
CA LEU A 180 13.63 -9.99 -23.33
C LEU A 180 14.36 -8.84 -24.05
N LEU A 181 15.03 -7.97 -23.31
CA LEU A 181 16.15 -7.22 -23.84
C LEU A 181 17.29 -8.25 -23.95
N ARG A 182 17.30 -8.96 -25.08
CA ARG A 182 18.52 -9.59 -25.58
C ARG A 182 19.40 -8.48 -26.18
N PRO A 183 20.74 -8.66 -26.14
CA PRO A 183 21.73 -7.58 -26.18
C PRO A 183 21.68 -6.73 -27.44
#